data_AF-A0A7I7PK92-F1
#
_entry.id   AF-A0A7I7PK92-F1
#
_cell.length_a   1.000
_cell.length_b   1.000
_cell.length_c   1.000
_cell.angle_alpha   90.00
_cell.angle_beta   90.00
_cell.angle_gamma   90.00
#
_symmetry.space_group_name_H-M   'P 1'
#
loop_
_entity.id
_entity.type
_entity.pdbx_description
1 polymer ?
#
loop_
_entity_poly.entity_id
_entity_poly.type
_entity_poly.pdbx_seq_one_letter_code
_entity_poly.pdbx_strand_id
1 'polypeptide(L)' 'MGSLSPWHWAILAVVVVLLFGAKRLPDAARSLGKSLRIFKSEVRELQNEHKSETPATPTAPTTPVQSERVEPPAAGGQSA' A
#
# COMPACT_ATOMS: atom_id res chain seq x y z
N MET A 1 -20.97 0.79 38.63
CA MET A 1 -19.73 1.29 38.01
C MET A 1 -19.65 0.78 36.57
N GLY A 2 -20.56 1.24 35.70
CA GLY A 2 -20.75 0.71 34.34
C GLY A 2 -20.12 1.62 33.29
N SER A 3 -18.79 1.61 33.18
CA SER A 3 -18.02 2.45 32.26
C SER A 3 -18.14 2.06 30.78
N LEU A 4 -18.96 1.05 30.45
CA LEU A 4 -19.04 0.45 29.11
C LEU A 4 -20.44 0.55 28.49
N SER A 5 -21.29 1.46 28.98
CA SER A 5 -22.61 1.62 28.40
C SER A 5 -22.48 2.20 26.98
N PRO A 6 -22.97 1.50 25.93
CA PRO A 6 -22.91 1.96 24.54
C PRO A 6 -23.46 3.38 24.33
N TRP A 7 -24.28 3.84 25.28
CA TRP A 7 -24.81 5.19 25.36
C TRP A 7 -23.73 6.29 25.36
N HIS A 8 -22.59 6.09 26.02
CA HIS A 8 -21.50 7.08 26.03
C HIS A 8 -20.86 7.24 24.66
N TRP A 9 -20.68 6.13 23.94
CA TRP A 9 -20.14 6.14 22.58
C TRP A 9 -21.08 6.82 21.59
N ALA A 10 -22.39 6.64 21.74
CA ALA A 10 -23.38 7.35 20.94
C ALA A 10 -23.30 8.87 21.14
N ILE A 11 -23.17 9.34 22.39
CA ILE A 11 -23.03 10.77 22.69
C ILE A 11 -21.73 11.32 22.09
N LEU A 12 -20.61 10.61 22.23
CA LEU A 12 -19.34 11.03 21.65
C LEU A 12 -19.43 11.12 20.12
N ALA A 13 -20.05 10.13 19.45
CA ALA A 13 -20.26 10.15 18.01
C ALA A 13 -21.09 11.38 17.58
N VAL A 14 -22.16 11.70 18.32
CA VAL A 14 -22.98 12.88 18.07
C VAL A 14 -22.15 14.16 18.21
N VAL A 15 -21.33 14.29 19.25
CA VAL A 15 -20.46 15.45 19.46
C VAL A 15 -19.46 15.59 18.30
N VAL A 16 -18.80 14.52 17.88
CA VAL A 16 -17.85 14.56 16.75
C VAL A 16 -18.57 14.95 15.45
N VAL A 17 -19.79 14.45 15.21
CA VAL A 17 -20.60 14.83 14.05
C VAL A 17 -20.99 16.31 14.10
N LEU A 18 -21.29 16.88 15.28
CA LEU A 18 -21.58 18.32 15.41
C LEU A 18 -20.34 19.19 15.15
N LEU A 19 -19.16 18.79 15.65
CA LEU A 19 -17.92 19.57 15.49
C LEU A 19 -17.38 19.52 14.05
N PHE A 20 -17.34 18.33 13.46
CA PHE A 20 -16.76 18.13 12.13
C PHE A 20 -17.79 18.24 11.00
N GLY A 21 -19.07 18.08 11.32
CA GLY A 21 -20.17 18.05 10.36
C GLY A 21 -20.42 16.66 9.77
N ALA A 22 -21.70 16.35 9.50
CA ALA A 22 -22.15 15.05 8.99
C ALA A 22 -21.53 14.64 7.64
N LYS A 23 -20.99 15.59 6.88
CA LYS A 23 -20.41 15.33 5.56
C LYS A 23 -18.88 15.13 5.58
N ARG A 24 -18.17 15.64 6.59
CA ARG A 24 -16.70 15.56 6.68
C ARG A 24 -16.22 14.28 7.35
N LEU A 25 -16.94 13.81 8.37
CA LEU A 25 -16.63 12.57 9.08
C LEU A 25 -16.63 11.33 8.15
N PRO A 26 -17.67 11.07 7.32
CA PRO A 26 -17.65 9.92 6.41
C PRO A 26 -16.66 10.08 5.25
N ASP A 27 -16.40 11.31 4.81
CA ASP A 27 -15.44 11.58 3.73
C ASP A 27 -14.00 11.33 4.19
N ALA A 28 -13.63 11.85 5.37
CA ALA A 28 -12.35 11.57 6.01
C ALA A 28 -12.17 10.08 6.32
N ALA A 29 -13.21 9.42 6.88
CA ALA A 29 -13.16 7.98 7.14
C ALA A 29 -12.99 7.16 5.86
N ARG A 30 -13.62 7.54 4.74
CA ARG A 30 -13.44 6.88 3.44
C ARG A 30 -12.03 7.07 2.88
N SER A 31 -11.49 8.29 2.96
CA SER A 31 -10.13 8.59 2.50
C SER A 31 -9.09 7.82 3.33
N LEU A 32 -9.17 7.91 4.65
CA LEU A 32 -8.31 7.18 5.59
C LEU A 32 -8.46 5.66 5.44
N GLY A 33 -9.68 5.17 5.23
CA GLY A 33 -9.96 3.75 5.03
C GLY A 33 -9.35 3.19 3.74
N LYS A 34 -9.31 3.99 2.66
CA LYS A 34 -8.62 3.60 1.41
C LYS A 34 -7.10 3.46 1.64
N SER A 35 -6.47 4.44 2.29
CA SER A 35 -5.04 4.38 2.62
C SER A 35 -4.72 3.21 3.54
N LEU A 36 -5.56 2.98 4.56
CA LEU A 36 -5.37 1.86 5.50
C LEU A 36 -5.58 0.50 4.84
N ARG A 37 -6.46 0.38 3.84
CA ARG A 37 -6.67 -0.86 3.08
C ARG A 37 -5.43 -1.24 2.28
N ILE A 38 -4.81 -0.27 1.61
CA ILE A 38 -3.58 -0.49 0.83
C ILE A 38 -2.47 -0.94 1.79
N PHE A 39 -2.24 -0.18 2.86
CA PHE A 39 -1.26 -0.52 3.90
C PHE A 39 -1.52 -1.90 4.53
N LYS A 40 -2.77 -2.24 4.85
CA LYS A 40 -3.16 -3.56 5.39
C LYS A 40 -2.81 -4.70 4.42
N SER A 41 -2.96 -4.46 3.12
CA SER A 41 -2.69 -5.47 2.09
C SER A 41 -1.20 -5.70 1.95
N GLU A 42 -0.40 -4.64 1.87
CA GLU A 42 1.06 -4.71 1.85
C GLU A 42 1.62 -5.34 3.14
N VAL A 43 1.10 -4.95 4.30
CA VAL A 43 1.51 -5.56 5.58
C VAL A 43 1.13 -7.04 5.67
N ARG A 44 -0.01 -7.46 5.10
CA ARG A 44 -0.39 -8.87 5.03
C ARG A 44 0.53 -9.68 4.13
N GLU A 45 0.95 -9.11 3.00
CA GLU A 45 1.94 -9.72 2.08
C GLU A 45 3.23 -10.04 2.86
N LEU A 46 3.76 -9.05 3.57
CA LEU A 46 4.98 -9.17 4.38
C LEU A 46 4.84 -10.21 5.51
N GLN A 47 3.68 -10.25 6.16
CA GLN A 47 3.43 -11.25 7.21
C GLN A 47 3.25 -12.67 6.69
N ASN A 48 2.73 -12.84 5.47
CA ASN A 48 2.59 -14.15 4.84
C ASN A 48 3.93 -14.67 4.29
N GLU A 49 4.77 -13.79 3.76
CA GLU A 49 6.13 -14.13 3.30
C GLU A 49 6.96 -14.65 4.49
N HIS A 50 6.95 -13.93 5.63
CA HIS A 50 7.67 -14.33 6.83
C HIS A 50 7.14 -15.62 7.51
N LYS A 51 5.94 -16.10 7.14
CA LYS A 51 5.39 -17.38 7.63
C LYS A 51 5.68 -18.56 6.69
N SER A 52 6.13 -18.29 5.47
CA SER A 52 6.33 -19.31 4.43
C SER A 52 7.78 -19.75 4.26
N GLU A 53 8.72 -19.17 5.01
CA GLU A 53 10.14 -19.57 4.98
C GLU A 53 10.41 -20.81 5.85
N THR A 54 9.92 -21.97 5.41
CA THR A 54 10.68 -23.23 5.54
C THR A 54 11.56 -23.34 4.28
N PRO A 55 12.88 -23.56 4.39
CA PRO A 55 13.78 -23.45 3.25
C PRO A 55 13.58 -24.63 2.30
N ALA A 56 12.85 -24.41 1.21
CA ALA A 56 12.87 -25.28 0.04
C ALA A 56 13.72 -24.62 -1.05
N THR A 57 14.95 -25.10 -1.13
CA THR A 57 15.84 -25.23 -2.29
C THR A 57 15.80 -24.16 -3.41
N PRO A 58 16.95 -23.52 -3.72
CA PRO A 58 17.06 -22.50 -4.76
C PRO A 58 16.83 -23.09 -6.15
N THR A 59 15.79 -22.61 -6.84
CA THR A 59 15.67 -22.74 -8.29
C THR A 59 16.17 -21.43 -8.91
N ALA A 60 17.39 -21.46 -9.42
CA ALA A 60 17.98 -20.41 -10.25
C ALA A 60 17.31 -20.37 -11.65
N PRO A 61 17.64 -19.39 -12.52
CA PRO A 61 17.65 -17.95 -12.35
C PRO A 61 16.69 -17.29 -13.38
N THR A 62 15.97 -16.24 -12.99
CA THR A 62 15.37 -15.34 -14.00
C THR A 62 16.51 -14.47 -14.52
N THR A 63 17.12 -14.90 -15.62
CA THR A 63 18.04 -14.10 -16.43
C THR A 63 17.40 -12.73 -16.67
N PRO A 64 17.96 -11.62 -16.17
CA PRO A 64 17.53 -10.32 -16.65
C PRO A 64 17.82 -10.33 -18.14
N VAL A 65 16.77 -10.16 -18.94
CA VAL A 65 16.86 -10.01 -20.40
C VAL A 65 17.92 -8.96 -20.65
N GLN A 66 19.07 -9.45 -21.10
CA GLN A 66 20.16 -8.66 -21.61
C GLN A 66 19.58 -7.91 -22.80
N SER A 67 19.34 -6.61 -22.61
CA SER A 67 19.07 -5.68 -23.70
C SER A 67 20.31 -5.64 -24.59
N GLU A 68 20.41 -6.63 -25.46
CA GLU A 68 21.34 -6.65 -26.58
C GLU A 68 20.93 -5.52 -27.52
N ARG A 69 21.64 -4.40 -27.36
CA ARG A 69 22.23 -3.61 -28.43
C ARG A 69 21.36 -3.44 -29.69
N VAL A 70 20.76 -2.27 -29.82
CA VAL A 70 20.76 -1.57 -31.12
C VAL A 70 21.95 -0.61 -31.08
N GLU A 71 23.07 -1.10 -31.58
CA GLU A 71 24.18 -0.28 -32.06
C GLU A 71 23.71 0.33 -33.39
N PRO A 72 23.58 1.66 -33.50
CA PRO A 72 23.43 2.26 -34.81
C PRO A 72 24.74 2.07 -35.58
N PRO A 73 24.69 1.51 -36.80
CA PRO A 73 25.86 1.38 -37.64
C PRO A 73 26.39 2.77 -38.05
N ALA A 74 27.70 2.94 -37.87
CA ALA A 74 28.62 3.80 -38.60
C ALA A 74 28.04 4.92 -39.49
N ALA A 75 28.23 6.17 -39.05
CA ALA A 75 28.56 7.31 -39.92
C ALA A 75 29.42 8.25 -39.05
N GLY A 76 30.74 8.09 -39.00
CA GLY A 76 31.62 8.41 -40.11
C GLY A 76 32.33 9.72 -39.77
N GLY A 77 33.48 9.62 -39.10
CA GLY A 77 34.44 10.72 -39.08
C GLY A 77 34.92 10.94 -40.51
N GLN A 78 34.64 12.12 -41.06
CA GLN A 78 35.32 12.81 -42.17
C GLN A 78 34.44 14.00 -42.59
N SER A 79 35.08 15.12 -42.96
CA SER A 79 34.55 16.45 -43.33
C SER A 79 34.56 17.43 -42.14
N ALA A 80 35.35 18.51 -42.09
CA ALA A 80 36.31 19.12 -43.01
C ALA A 80 37.31 19.97 -42.19
#